data_AF-A0A191ZHI7-F1
#
_entry.id   AF-A0A191ZHI7-F1
#
_cell.length_a   1.000
_cell.length_b   1.000
_cell.length_c   1.000
_cell.angle_alpha   90.00
_cell.angle_beta   90.00
_cell.angle_gamma   90.00
#
_symmetry.space_group_name_H-M   'P 1'
#
loop_
_entity.id
_entity.type
_entity.pdbx_description
1 polymer ?
#
loop_
_entity_poly.entity_id
_entity_poly.type
_entity_poly.pdbx_seq_one_letter_code
_entity_poly.pdbx_strand_id
1 'polypeptide(L)'
;MQDMTAMNLKALQVLVEPTSRDVFTHQIAMPIINAILDGTPVGIERKAAATAMAKGEETLKQVDKGATVVGKGIPGIDKPFRAANSAYPPSASLVDQMNSMKLCAGTDCSEIAEKLFNAAGGNGKILRVTGKGGGDINLLEHGRVDGPFKYHEVFTDGRYVYDPRLSGSPVPKGDWEQMIRGLNPGAKIK
;
A
#
# COMPACT_ATOMS: atom_id res chain seq x y z
N MET A 1 14.70 14.42 68.16
CA MET A 1 15.82 13.70 67.52
C MET A 1 15.22 12.67 66.59
N GLN A 2 15.04 13.04 65.32
CA GLN A 2 14.58 12.18 64.24
C GLN A 2 15.60 12.34 63.11
N ASP A 3 16.06 11.19 62.64
CA ASP A 3 17.23 10.99 61.79
C ASP A 3 16.90 11.31 60.33
N MET A 4 17.71 12.18 59.71
CA MET A 4 17.65 12.54 58.29
C MET A 4 18.63 11.66 57.53
N THR A 5 18.18 10.55 56.96
CA THR A 5 19.03 9.73 56.10
C THR A 5 19.03 10.31 54.68
N ALA A 6 20.14 10.94 54.35
CA ALA A 6 20.42 11.64 53.11
C ALA A 6 20.57 10.70 51.90
N MET A 7 20.15 11.23 50.76
CA MET A 7 20.32 10.68 49.41
C MET A 7 21.81 10.53 49.06
N ASN A 8 22.21 9.34 48.61
CA ASN A 8 23.54 9.08 48.06
C ASN A 8 23.53 9.37 46.54
N LEU A 9 23.94 10.58 46.18
CA LEU A 9 24.24 10.99 44.82
C LEU A 9 25.77 10.97 44.66
N LYS A 10 26.33 9.95 44.01
CA LYS A 10 27.73 9.97 43.57
C LYS A 10 27.80 10.21 42.07
N ALA A 11 28.29 11.40 41.76
CA ALA A 11 28.77 11.83 40.45
C ALA A 11 29.92 10.94 39.97
N LEU A 12 29.92 10.61 38.68
CA LEU A 12 31.13 10.37 37.93
C LEU A 12 31.01 11.15 36.61
N GLN A 13 31.73 12.27 36.58
CA GLN A 13 31.84 13.17 35.46
C GLN A 13 33.23 12.95 34.86
N VAL A 14 33.31 12.52 33.61
CA VAL A 14 34.53 12.62 32.79
C VAL A 14 34.16 13.49 31.60
N LEU A 15 34.96 14.54 31.43
CA LEU A 15 34.80 15.65 30.51
C LEU A 15 36.12 15.75 29.71
N VAL A 16 36.03 16.36 28.51
CA VAL A 16 37.09 16.96 27.68
C VAL A 16 37.74 16.02 26.63
N GLU A 17 37.80 16.27 25.30
CA GLU A 17 37.27 17.28 24.35
C GLU A 17 37.50 16.81 22.89
N PRO A 18 36.97 17.51 21.85
CA PRO A 18 36.98 17.13 20.43
C PRO A 18 37.99 17.90 19.55
N THR A 19 38.34 17.35 18.38
CA THR A 19 38.95 18.05 17.21
C THR A 19 38.46 17.31 15.96
N SER A 20 37.54 17.80 15.11
CA SER A 20 37.42 19.00 14.26
C SER A 20 38.33 19.03 13.03
N ARG A 21 37.68 19.29 11.88
CA ARG A 21 38.13 19.81 10.57
C ARG A 21 38.55 18.79 9.50
N ASP A 22 38.22 18.93 8.22
CA ASP A 22 37.23 19.72 7.46
C ASP A 22 37.46 19.38 5.96
N VAL A 23 36.54 19.81 5.08
CA VAL A 23 36.67 19.97 3.60
C VAL A 23 36.84 18.71 2.71
N PHE A 24 35.91 18.41 1.78
CA PHE A 24 35.79 19.09 0.48
C PHE A 24 34.62 18.54 -0.35
N THR A 25 34.18 19.39 -1.26
CA THR A 25 32.89 19.43 -1.93
C THR A 25 33.07 19.12 -3.41
N HIS A 26 32.05 18.49 -4.02
CA HIS A 26 31.65 18.56 -5.44
C HIS A 26 32.42 17.80 -6.55
N GLN A 27 31.59 17.39 -7.52
CA GLN A 27 31.81 17.39 -8.98
C GLN A 27 32.29 16.10 -9.69
N ILE A 28 31.29 15.35 -10.18
CA ILE A 28 31.14 14.73 -11.52
C ILE A 28 32.36 14.70 -12.47
N ALA A 29 32.66 13.50 -13.00
CA ALA A 29 33.16 13.31 -14.36
C ALA A 29 32.81 11.89 -14.89
N MET A 30 32.22 11.85 -16.08
CA MET A 30 31.89 10.66 -16.87
C MET A 30 33.12 10.06 -17.56
N PRO A 31 33.12 8.76 -17.91
CA PRO A 31 34.08 8.23 -18.87
C PRO A 31 33.67 8.57 -20.31
N ILE A 32 34.56 9.29 -20.98
CA ILE A 32 34.58 9.56 -22.43
C ILE A 32 34.92 8.26 -23.16
N ILE A 33 34.06 7.84 -24.11
CA ILE A 33 34.42 6.85 -25.13
C ILE A 33 34.77 7.63 -26.40
N ASN A 34 35.99 7.42 -26.89
CA ASN A 34 36.50 7.95 -28.14
C ASN A 34 36.99 6.78 -29.00
N ALA A 35 36.38 6.58 -30.17
CA ALA A 35 36.89 5.80 -31.31
C ALA A 35 36.11 6.27 -32.56
N ILE A 36 36.63 7.22 -33.36
CA ILE A 36 37.61 7.07 -34.47
C ILE A 36 36.97 6.54 -35.78
N LEU A 37 36.76 7.50 -36.71
CA LEU A 37 37.07 7.54 -38.17
C LEU A 37 36.43 6.46 -39.09
N ASP A 38 35.89 6.73 -40.30
CA ASP A 38 36.25 7.65 -41.37
C ASP A 38 35.02 8.07 -42.21
N GLY A 39 35.14 9.21 -42.91
CA GLY A 39 34.11 9.72 -43.82
C GLY A 39 34.33 9.36 -45.29
N THR A 40 33.23 9.27 -46.07
CA THR A 40 33.12 9.86 -47.41
C THR A 40 31.65 9.81 -47.90
N PRO A 41 31.14 10.86 -48.58
CA PRO A 41 29.76 10.91 -49.07
C PRO A 41 29.69 10.69 -50.59
N VAL A 42 28.82 9.80 -51.06
CA VAL A 42 28.35 9.77 -52.47
C VAL A 42 26.90 9.31 -52.47
N GLY A 43 26.01 10.16 -53.01
CA GLY A 43 24.60 9.81 -53.25
C GLY A 43 24.43 9.03 -54.57
N ILE A 44 23.27 8.39 -54.72
CA ILE A 44 22.48 8.33 -55.97
C ILE A 44 21.14 7.58 -55.72
N GLU A 45 20.10 8.29 -56.11
CA GLU A 45 18.78 7.90 -56.63
C GLU A 45 17.62 7.31 -55.80
N ARG A 46 16.45 7.85 -56.18
CA ARG A 46 15.09 7.70 -55.68
C ARG A 46 14.40 6.51 -56.35
N LYS A 47 13.55 5.78 -55.62
CA LYS A 47 12.14 5.55 -56.01
C LYS A 47 11.29 4.91 -54.90
N ALA A 48 10.23 5.64 -54.54
CA ALA A 48 8.87 5.24 -54.17
C ALA A 48 8.62 3.95 -53.36
N ALA A 49 7.95 4.07 -52.21
CA ALA A 49 6.48 3.98 -52.12
C ALA A 49 6.00 4.32 -50.69
N ALA A 50 4.89 5.03 -50.62
CA ALA A 50 4.23 5.48 -49.42
C ALA A 50 3.58 4.33 -48.64
N THR A 51 3.51 4.45 -47.30
CA THR A 51 2.22 4.55 -46.57
C THR A 51 2.47 4.82 -45.07
N ALA A 52 1.76 5.84 -44.60
CA ALA A 52 1.44 6.29 -43.25
C ALA A 52 1.80 5.39 -42.04
N MET A 53 2.41 5.98 -41.02
CA MET A 53 1.74 6.54 -39.83
C MET A 53 2.83 7.06 -38.87
N ALA A 54 2.74 8.35 -38.55
CA ALA A 54 3.64 9.04 -37.62
C ALA A 54 3.00 9.12 -36.22
N LYS A 55 3.89 9.28 -35.23
CA LYS A 55 3.69 9.65 -33.82
C LYS A 55 3.29 8.49 -32.90
N GLY A 56 4.09 8.11 -31.90
CA GLY A 56 5.36 8.66 -31.45
C GLY A 56 5.95 7.78 -30.35
N GLU A 57 7.26 7.65 -30.36
CA GLU A 57 8.04 7.31 -29.17
C GLU A 57 7.95 8.48 -28.19
N GLU A 58 7.55 8.20 -26.94
CA GLU A 58 8.12 8.92 -25.81
C GLU A 58 8.24 7.98 -24.60
N THR A 59 9.50 7.69 -24.32
CA THR A 59 10.17 7.22 -23.08
C THR A 59 9.43 7.33 -21.73
N LEU A 60 9.41 6.19 -21.04
CA LEU A 60 9.70 5.95 -19.61
C LEU A 60 9.52 7.10 -18.60
N LYS A 61 8.59 6.94 -17.65
CA LYS A 61 8.80 7.34 -16.24
C LYS A 61 8.28 6.29 -15.27
N GLN A 62 9.23 5.70 -14.55
CA GLN A 62 9.08 4.92 -13.33
C GLN A 62 8.56 5.83 -12.21
N VAL A 63 7.39 5.55 -11.64
CA VAL A 63 6.93 6.21 -10.40
C VAL A 63 5.99 5.31 -9.58
N ASP A 64 6.44 5.09 -8.35
CA ASP A 64 5.73 4.81 -7.10
C ASP A 64 4.86 3.55 -6.90
N LYS A 65 5.23 2.83 -5.83
CA LYS A 65 4.48 1.78 -5.14
C LYS A 65 3.21 2.35 -4.50
N GLY A 66 2.24 2.72 -5.33
CA GLY A 66 0.85 2.95 -4.93
C GLY A 66 -0.01 2.20 -5.92
N ALA A 67 -0.71 1.17 -5.45
CA ALA A 67 -1.59 0.36 -6.28
C ALA A 67 -2.70 1.24 -6.88
N THR A 68 -2.43 1.80 -8.07
CA THR A 68 -3.44 2.46 -8.88
C THR A 68 -4.11 1.36 -9.67
N VAL A 69 -5.29 0.93 -9.24
CA VAL A 69 -6.15 0.05 -10.03
C VAL A 69 -6.70 0.88 -11.19
N VAL A 70 -5.94 1.00 -12.27
CA VAL A 70 -6.41 1.57 -13.53
C VAL A 70 -6.94 0.43 -14.38
N GLY A 71 -8.26 0.39 -14.63
CA GLY A 71 -8.80 -0.43 -15.71
C GLY A 71 -10.15 -1.13 -15.52
N LYS A 72 -10.90 -0.87 -14.44
CA LYS A 72 -12.35 -1.09 -14.31
C LYS A 72 -12.75 -0.51 -12.95
N GLY A 73 -13.87 0.22 -12.87
CA GLY A 73 -14.37 0.74 -11.60
C GLY A 73 -14.54 -0.38 -10.56
N ILE A 74 -14.54 -0.04 -9.27
CA ILE A 74 -14.67 -1.02 -8.20
C ILE A 74 -16.09 -1.59 -8.23
N PRO A 75 -16.30 -2.90 -8.45
CA PRO A 75 -17.64 -3.47 -8.47
C PRO A 75 -18.42 -3.14 -7.19
N GLY A 76 -19.64 -2.62 -7.38
CA GLY A 76 -20.51 -2.16 -6.28
C GLY A 76 -20.42 -0.67 -5.94
N ILE A 77 -19.47 0.10 -6.47
CA ILE A 77 -19.41 1.56 -6.33
C ILE A 77 -18.89 2.24 -7.62
N ASP A 78 -19.41 3.43 -7.93
CA ASP A 78 -19.03 4.16 -9.17
C ASP A 78 -17.71 4.94 -9.05
N LYS A 79 -17.09 4.93 -7.87
CA LYS A 79 -15.89 5.69 -7.54
C LYS A 79 -14.80 4.77 -6.98
N PRO A 80 -13.52 5.10 -7.16
CA PRO A 80 -12.45 4.40 -6.48
C PRO A 80 -12.56 4.59 -4.95
N PHE A 81 -11.89 3.72 -4.18
CA PHE A 81 -11.71 3.96 -2.76
C PHE A 81 -10.99 5.28 -2.53
N ARG A 82 -11.44 6.05 -1.55
CA ARG A 82 -10.73 7.25 -1.15
C ARG A 82 -9.35 6.86 -0.60
N ALA A 83 -8.38 7.74 -0.84
CA ALA A 83 -7.09 7.63 -0.17
C ALA A 83 -7.24 7.71 1.35
N ALA A 84 -6.27 7.15 2.06
CA ALA A 84 -6.16 7.31 3.50
C ALA A 84 -6.11 8.80 3.89
N ASN A 85 -6.77 9.15 4.99
CA ASN A 85 -6.75 10.50 5.52
C ASN A 85 -5.40 10.78 6.19
N SER A 86 -4.66 11.79 5.72
CA SER A 86 -3.35 12.16 6.26
C SER A 86 -3.38 12.62 7.72
N ALA A 87 -4.49 13.21 8.18
CA ALA A 87 -4.67 13.59 9.59
C ALA A 87 -4.99 12.39 10.51
N TYR A 88 -5.47 11.29 9.93
CA TYR A 88 -5.80 10.06 10.64
C TYR A 88 -5.32 8.86 9.83
N PRO A 89 -3.99 8.67 9.71
CA PRO A 89 -3.44 7.60 8.90
C PRO A 89 -3.76 6.21 9.50
N PRO A 90 -3.82 5.15 8.67
CA PRO A 90 -3.88 3.78 9.16
C PRO A 90 -2.67 3.45 10.02
N SER A 91 -2.82 2.49 10.93
CA SER A 91 -1.71 2.04 11.77
C SER A 91 -0.66 1.34 10.92
N ALA A 92 0.56 1.89 10.87
CA ALA A 92 1.67 1.32 10.10
C ALA A 92 1.96 -0.12 10.53
N SER A 93 1.94 -0.42 11.83
CA SER A 93 2.17 -1.79 12.32
C SER A 93 1.11 -2.78 11.85
N LEU A 94 -0.16 -2.36 11.75
CA LEU A 94 -1.23 -3.22 11.24
C LEU A 94 -1.15 -3.39 9.73
N VAL A 95 -0.74 -2.34 9.00
CA VAL A 95 -0.46 -2.43 7.56
C VAL A 95 0.66 -3.43 7.29
N ASP A 96 1.76 -3.33 8.04
CA ASP A 96 2.89 -4.25 7.91
C ASP A 96 2.47 -5.69 8.23
N GLN A 97 1.70 -5.89 9.31
CA GLN A 97 1.19 -7.22 9.65
C GLN A 97 0.28 -7.78 8.56
N MET A 98 -0.70 -7.00 8.10
CA MET A 98 -1.61 -7.38 7.01
C MET A 98 -0.85 -7.82 5.75
N ASN A 99 0.18 -7.05 5.37
CA ASN A 99 0.97 -7.32 4.16
C ASN A 99 2.00 -8.44 4.32
N SER A 100 2.40 -8.77 5.56
CA SER A 100 3.31 -9.88 5.85
C SER A 100 2.62 -11.25 5.90
N MET A 101 1.28 -11.27 5.97
CA MET A 101 0.52 -12.50 6.08
C MET A 101 0.69 -13.37 4.83
N LYS A 102 1.15 -14.61 5.03
CA LYS A 102 1.16 -15.64 3.99
C LYS A 102 -0.22 -16.30 3.94
N LEU A 103 -1.08 -15.79 3.07
CA LEU A 103 -2.43 -16.33 2.88
C LEU A 103 -2.39 -17.47 1.87
N CYS A 104 -2.86 -18.64 2.29
CA CYS A 104 -3.09 -19.76 1.40
C CYS A 104 -4.57 -19.79 1.00
N ALA A 105 -4.90 -20.53 -0.06
CA ALA A 105 -6.28 -20.67 -0.54
C ALA A 105 -7.26 -21.18 0.54
N GLY A 106 -6.76 -21.93 1.53
CA GLY A 106 -7.57 -22.47 2.64
C GLY A 106 -7.57 -21.63 3.92
N THR A 107 -6.94 -20.45 3.96
CA THR A 107 -7.04 -19.58 5.14
C THR A 107 -8.46 -19.01 5.24
N ASP A 108 -9.08 -18.99 6.41
CA ASP A 108 -10.43 -18.42 6.53
C ASP A 108 -10.41 -16.91 6.77
N CYS A 109 -11.45 -16.20 6.33
CA CYS A 109 -11.58 -14.76 6.57
C CYS A 109 -11.63 -14.42 8.07
N SER A 110 -12.27 -15.29 8.86
CA SER A 110 -12.30 -15.20 10.33
C SER A 110 -10.90 -15.26 10.93
N GLU A 111 -10.06 -16.20 10.48
CA GLU A 111 -8.67 -16.34 10.95
C GLU A 111 -7.83 -15.09 10.63
N ILE A 112 -8.01 -14.51 9.44
CA ILE A 112 -7.33 -13.27 9.04
C ILE A 112 -7.76 -12.11 9.94
N ALA A 113 -9.08 -11.95 10.13
CA ALA A 113 -9.64 -10.90 10.96
C ALA A 113 -9.18 -11.03 12.43
N GLU A 114 -9.13 -12.24 12.97
CA GLU A 114 -8.67 -12.50 14.33
C GLU A 114 -7.17 -12.22 14.49
N LYS A 115 -6.33 -12.61 13.53
CA LYS A 115 -4.89 -12.27 13.56
C LYS A 115 -4.65 -10.76 13.59
N LEU A 116 -5.40 -10.00 12.79
CA LEU A 116 -5.31 -8.54 12.77
C LEU A 116 -5.85 -7.91 14.06
N PHE A 117 -6.94 -8.44 14.61
CA PHE A 117 -7.49 -8.02 15.90
C PHE A 117 -6.49 -8.22 17.04
N ASN A 118 -5.82 -9.37 17.06
CA ASN A 118 -4.78 -9.68 18.05
C ASN A 118 -3.54 -8.79 17.86
N ALA A 119 -3.13 -8.53 16.61
CA ALA A 119 -2.05 -7.59 16.30
C ALA A 119 -2.35 -6.14 16.73
N ALA A 120 -3.64 -5.76 16.78
CA ALA A 120 -4.10 -4.49 17.31
C ALA A 120 -4.17 -4.46 18.85
N GLY A 121 -3.74 -5.52 19.53
CA GLY A 121 -3.85 -5.64 20.98
C GLY A 121 -5.30 -5.71 21.47
N GLY A 122 -6.21 -6.24 20.65
CA GLY A 122 -7.65 -6.30 20.94
C GLY A 122 -8.39 -4.96 20.77
N ASN A 123 -7.74 -3.93 20.23
CA ASN A 123 -8.38 -2.66 19.93
C ASN A 123 -9.06 -2.70 18.56
N GLY A 124 -10.30 -2.24 18.49
CA GLY A 124 -11.11 -2.25 17.27
C GLY A 124 -12.20 -3.31 17.33
N LYS A 125 -12.59 -3.84 16.17
CA LYS A 125 -13.63 -4.87 16.07
C LYS A 125 -13.49 -5.71 14.81
N ILE A 126 -14.05 -6.91 14.85
CA ILE A 126 -14.30 -7.72 13.67
C ILE A 126 -15.70 -7.36 13.16
N LEU A 127 -15.79 -6.99 11.89
CA LEU A 127 -17.06 -6.80 11.19
C LEU A 127 -17.43 -8.10 10.50
N ARG A 128 -18.66 -8.57 10.72
CA ARG A 128 -19.23 -9.70 9.98
C ARG A 128 -20.26 -9.23 8.97
N VAL A 129 -20.11 -9.68 7.74
CA VAL A 129 -21.07 -9.48 6.65
C VAL A 129 -21.84 -10.77 6.41
N THR A 130 -23.16 -10.66 6.32
CA THR A 130 -24.04 -11.77 5.91
C THR A 130 -25.04 -11.29 4.87
N GLY A 131 -25.44 -12.15 3.95
CA GLY A 131 -26.41 -11.80 2.91
C GLY A 131 -27.81 -11.55 3.47
N LYS A 132 -28.67 -10.96 2.63
CA LYS A 132 -30.05 -10.65 2.99
C LYS A 132 -30.76 -11.94 3.44
N GLY A 133 -31.33 -11.92 4.65
CA GLY A 133 -32.01 -13.08 5.22
C GLY A 133 -31.11 -14.29 5.52
N GLY A 134 -29.78 -14.10 5.61
CA GLY A 134 -28.83 -15.20 5.77
C GLY A 134 -28.44 -15.88 4.46
N GLY A 135 -28.79 -15.28 3.32
CA GLY A 135 -28.34 -15.71 2.00
C GLY A 135 -26.84 -15.51 1.77
N ASP A 136 -26.39 -15.94 0.61
CA ASP A 136 -24.99 -15.83 0.21
C ASP A 136 -24.61 -14.38 -0.17
N ILE A 137 -23.31 -14.12 -0.15
CA ILE A 137 -22.69 -12.85 -0.56
C ILE A 137 -21.62 -13.09 -1.61
N ASN A 138 -21.40 -12.06 -2.43
CA ASN A 138 -20.27 -11.93 -3.33
C ASN A 138 -19.27 -10.92 -2.75
N LEU A 139 -17.99 -11.18 -2.95
CA LEU A 139 -16.89 -10.35 -2.43
C LEU A 139 -15.96 -9.94 -3.56
N LEU A 140 -15.33 -8.78 -3.43
CA LEU A 140 -14.21 -8.41 -4.29
C LEU A 140 -12.92 -8.90 -3.63
N GLU A 141 -12.34 -9.98 -4.14
CA GLU A 141 -11.07 -10.54 -3.67
C GLU A 141 -10.09 -10.66 -4.83
N HIS A 142 -8.83 -10.29 -4.61
CA HIS A 142 -7.75 -10.36 -5.59
C HIS A 142 -8.10 -9.72 -6.95
N GLY A 143 -8.84 -8.61 -6.91
CA GLY A 143 -9.24 -7.84 -8.09
C GLY A 143 -10.42 -8.42 -8.89
N ARG A 144 -11.09 -9.46 -8.40
CA ARG A 144 -12.26 -10.07 -9.06
C ARG A 144 -13.41 -10.31 -8.08
N VAL A 145 -14.63 -10.28 -8.59
CA VAL A 145 -15.80 -10.68 -7.79
C VAL A 145 -15.79 -12.19 -7.68
N ASP A 146 -15.80 -12.70 -6.45
CA ASP A 146 -15.81 -14.11 -6.10
C ASP A 146 -17.02 -14.42 -5.20
N GLY A 147 -17.42 -15.69 -5.16
CA GLY A 147 -18.59 -16.18 -4.43
C GLY A 147 -19.27 -17.36 -5.10
N PRO A 148 -20.35 -17.89 -4.51
CA PRO A 148 -21.05 -17.41 -3.30
C PRO A 148 -20.35 -17.78 -1.99
N PHE A 149 -20.35 -16.86 -1.02
CA PHE A 149 -19.90 -17.09 0.36
C PHE A 149 -21.04 -16.97 1.36
N LYS A 150 -20.98 -17.69 2.48
CA LYS A 150 -21.99 -17.58 3.55
C LYS A 150 -21.86 -16.31 4.38
N TYR A 151 -20.63 -15.86 4.59
CA TYR A 151 -20.30 -14.65 5.33
C TYR A 151 -18.90 -14.18 4.97
N HIS A 152 -18.56 -12.96 5.39
CA HIS A 152 -17.20 -12.43 5.36
C HIS A 152 -16.88 -11.79 6.71
N GLU A 153 -15.65 -11.95 7.19
CA GLU A 153 -15.15 -11.28 8.39
C GLU A 153 -13.90 -10.47 8.08
N VAL A 154 -13.90 -9.23 8.56
CA VAL A 154 -12.76 -8.31 8.40
C VAL A 154 -12.49 -7.57 9.70
N PHE A 155 -11.23 -7.25 9.95
CA PHE A 155 -10.86 -6.40 11.07
C PHE A 155 -11.01 -4.91 10.71
N THR A 156 -11.47 -4.10 11.67
CA THR A 156 -11.44 -2.64 11.60
C THR A 156 -10.97 -2.02 12.90
N ASP A 157 -10.15 -0.98 12.80
CA ASP A 157 -9.79 -0.09 13.90
C ASP A 157 -10.86 0.99 14.19
N GLY A 158 -12.00 0.93 13.48
CA GLY A 158 -13.08 1.90 13.53
C GLY A 158 -13.06 2.92 12.40
N ARG A 159 -11.90 3.15 11.76
CA ARG A 159 -11.74 4.10 10.63
C ARG A 159 -11.47 3.38 9.31
N TYR A 160 -10.62 2.35 9.35
CA TYR A 160 -10.20 1.58 8.18
C TYR A 160 -10.56 0.12 8.35
N VAL A 161 -10.81 -0.54 7.23
CA VAL A 161 -10.91 -2.00 7.11
C VAL A 161 -9.59 -2.53 6.60
N TYR A 162 -9.06 -3.53 7.29
CA TYR A 162 -7.82 -4.22 6.95
C TYR A 162 -8.20 -5.59 6.40
N ASP A 163 -8.17 -5.71 5.08
CA ASP A 163 -8.54 -6.92 4.34
C ASP A 163 -7.48 -7.19 3.25
N PRO A 164 -6.51 -8.08 3.50
CA PRO A 164 -5.41 -8.35 2.58
C PRO A 164 -5.85 -9.02 1.27
N ARG A 165 -7.05 -9.63 1.22
CA ARG A 165 -7.59 -10.21 -0.03
C ARG A 165 -8.21 -9.14 -0.90
N LEU A 166 -8.74 -8.09 -0.30
CA LEU A 166 -9.27 -6.95 -1.03
C LEU A 166 -8.15 -6.03 -1.53
N SER A 167 -7.21 -5.66 -0.66
CA SER A 167 -6.21 -4.63 -0.94
C SER A 167 -4.99 -4.73 0.00
N GLY A 168 -3.80 -4.49 -0.53
CA GLY A 168 -2.57 -4.33 0.29
C GLY A 168 -2.51 -3.01 1.08
N SER A 169 -3.51 -2.14 0.93
CA SER A 169 -3.67 -0.90 1.69
C SER A 169 -5.05 -0.87 2.37
N PRO A 170 -5.14 -0.42 3.64
CA PRO A 170 -6.42 -0.36 4.36
C PRO A 170 -7.42 0.56 3.66
N VAL A 171 -8.67 0.12 3.60
CA VAL A 171 -9.73 0.84 2.91
C VAL A 171 -10.53 1.66 3.92
N PRO A 172 -10.87 2.93 3.65
CA PRO A 172 -11.77 3.69 4.51
C PRO A 172 -13.07 2.91 4.74
N LYS A 173 -13.44 2.70 6.02
CA LYS A 173 -14.57 1.84 6.40
C LYS A 173 -15.86 2.20 5.67
N GLY A 174 -16.15 3.49 5.51
CA GLY A 174 -17.33 3.94 4.79
C GLY A 174 -17.36 3.54 3.31
N ASP A 175 -16.21 3.44 2.66
CA ASP A 175 -16.11 3.06 1.25
C ASP A 175 -16.21 1.55 1.08
N TRP A 176 -15.57 0.80 1.99
CA TRP A 176 -15.73 -0.65 2.07
C TRP A 176 -17.20 -1.04 2.30
N GLU A 177 -17.90 -0.37 3.23
CA GLU A 177 -19.31 -0.65 3.48
C GLU A 177 -20.21 -0.30 2.28
N GLN A 178 -19.91 0.78 1.56
CA GLN A 178 -20.62 1.12 0.31
C GLN A 178 -20.43 0.02 -0.74
N MET A 179 -19.19 -0.43 -0.95
CA MET A 179 -18.88 -1.52 -1.88
C MET A 179 -19.64 -2.81 -1.51
N ILE A 180 -19.59 -3.23 -0.24
CA ILE A 180 -20.28 -4.44 0.22
C ILE A 180 -21.79 -4.34 -0.02
N ARG A 181 -22.41 -3.20 0.27
CA ARG A 181 -23.86 -2.99 0.04
C ARG A 181 -24.22 -2.93 -1.44
N GLY A 182 -23.33 -2.40 -2.28
CA GLY A 182 -23.51 -2.37 -3.73
C GLY A 182 -23.41 -3.75 -4.37
N LEU A 183 -22.44 -4.57 -3.93
CA LEU A 183 -22.31 -5.97 -4.36
C LEU A 183 -23.43 -6.86 -3.81
N ASN A 184 -23.91 -6.56 -2.61
CA ASN A 184 -24.86 -7.40 -1.87
C ASN A 184 -26.04 -6.56 -1.36
N PRO A 185 -27.03 -6.24 -2.21
CA PRO A 185 -28.20 -5.47 -1.81
C PRO A 185 -28.94 -6.12 -0.63
N GLY A 186 -29.02 -5.38 0.49
CA GLY A 186 -29.67 -5.85 1.72
C GLY A 186 -28.80 -6.71 2.63
N ALA A 187 -27.49 -6.82 2.37
CA ALA A 187 -26.55 -7.42 3.31
C ALA A 187 -26.53 -6.70 4.67
N LYS A 188 -26.29 -7.46 5.72
CA LYS A 188 -26.13 -6.96 7.09
C LYS A 188 -24.64 -6.95 7.45
N ILE A 189 -24.18 -5.82 7.95
CA ILE A 189 -22.83 -5.64 8.48
C ILE A 189 -22.98 -5.40 9.98
N LYS A 190 -22.31 -6.19 10.81
CA LYS A 190 -22.39 -6.12 12.27
C LYS A 190 -21.00 -6.05 12.87
#